data_AF-A0A8I6SLE9-F1
#
_entry.id   AF-A0A8I6SLE9-F1
#
_cell.length_a   1.000
_cell.length_b   1.000
_cell.length_c   1.000
_cell.angle_alpha   90.00
_cell.angle_beta   90.00
_cell.angle_gamma   90.00
#
_symmetry.space_group_name_H-M   'P 1'
#
loop_
_entity.id
_entity.type
_entity.pdbx_description
1 polymer ?
#
loop_
_entity_poly.entity_id
_entity_poly.type
_entity_poly.pdbx_seq_one_letter_code
_entity_poly.pdbx_strand_id
1 'polypeptide(L)'
;MTIWYASKDKKKGRAIDEKLPGNGCMFVNIQPSSIQYIHILYFHHMDCCFIFTTVLHEPCIQLCLIVNFLKKKHLQASLLKKKKVSLMDCIPVEILEQIFSYLGLTDLGNCSKVSTEWREIINSNSIWSRLSAVVGIHNKEYLKKSLVYNPLRAFRGVDDFSQRLSPDCHWRSHFKKYKYLEENWRFGTFTVLHTGFKVTYYKDRMVANTNSSNIELFDIDNKGKKMRIPVAHSEFRVDSIFILKEFLIYVQKCYIICMRKNGNTYECVYNIKVKNSKCNHKINTLQDSSRLTLKFTSRYIVILDNKHPCKLFFYNIFSGFLEKEVDVTPEKACIRCHFIKIFEEKVYLTYTVNNNHFISCYDTVEGAWTLTFEIDTQACELTVSRNFICAKISTEPNMKNCELQVWPIQNQEEMYTYFADKHLPIILTSDDKIIFSDDVTVHIQELVQPSKVDYSLKLNGKVVDMMPVMNNLIVINTSMSLQLWDWKKAEQMQTFFRDKVVSMWVDDKTVVLNKFDEQFNGYVLAFW
;
A
#
# COMPACT_ATOMS: atom_id res chain seq x y z
N MET A 1 -7.09 40.80 6.44
CA MET A 1 -6.77 40.86 5.00
C MET A 1 -7.67 41.91 4.37
N THR A 2 -7.11 43.04 3.93
CA THR A 2 -7.87 44.18 3.41
C THR A 2 -7.92 44.07 1.89
N ILE A 3 -9.09 43.80 1.30
CA ILE A 3 -9.26 43.79 -0.16
C ILE A 3 -9.69 45.20 -0.58
N TRP A 4 -8.83 45.88 -1.34
CA TRP A 4 -9.15 47.13 -2.01
C TRP A 4 -9.94 46.84 -3.29
N TYR A 5 -11.05 47.56 -3.49
CA TYR A 5 -11.71 47.65 -4.80
C TYR A 5 -11.38 49.01 -5.42
N ALA A 6 -10.68 49.00 -6.55
CA ALA A 6 -10.49 50.19 -7.37
C ALA A 6 -11.68 50.34 -8.32
N SER A 7 -12.59 51.27 -8.03
CA SER A 7 -13.61 51.73 -8.98
C SER A 7 -13.10 52.99 -9.67
N LYS A 8 -12.94 52.93 -11.00
CA LYS A 8 -12.76 54.11 -11.85
C LYS A 8 -14.12 54.77 -12.01
N ASP A 9 -14.38 55.82 -11.26
CA ASP A 9 -15.13 56.97 -11.79
C ASP A 9 -14.81 58.25 -11.04
N LYS A 10 -14.25 59.21 -11.78
CA LYS A 10 -13.95 60.57 -11.32
C LYS A 10 -15.24 61.39 -11.30
N LYS A 11 -15.66 61.87 -10.13
CA LYS A 11 -16.03 63.30 -9.90
C LYS A 11 -16.49 63.55 -8.45
N LYS A 12 -15.73 64.44 -7.80
CA LYS A 12 -16.09 65.40 -6.73
C LYS A 12 -16.80 64.87 -5.47
N GLY A 13 -16.10 65.02 -4.35
CA GLY A 13 -16.60 64.71 -3.02
C GLY A 13 -17.68 65.65 -2.47
N ARG A 14 -18.38 65.12 -1.46
CA ARG A 14 -18.88 65.80 -0.27
C ARG A 14 -19.36 64.70 0.70
N ALA A 15 -19.00 64.84 1.96
CA ALA A 15 -19.62 64.11 3.06
C ALA A 15 -21.05 64.63 3.24
N ILE A 16 -22.03 63.72 3.26
CA ILE A 16 -23.35 63.96 3.85
C ILE A 16 -23.79 62.66 4.52
N ASP A 17 -23.86 62.70 5.85
CA ASP A 17 -24.72 61.85 6.68
C ASP A 17 -26.16 62.08 6.26
N GLU A 18 -26.81 61.10 5.62
CA GLU A 18 -28.27 61.09 5.52
C GLU A 18 -28.81 59.64 5.64
N LYS A 19 -29.58 59.44 6.71
CA LYS A 19 -30.44 58.27 6.94
C LYS A 19 -31.37 58.05 5.74
N LEU A 20 -31.39 56.84 5.21
CA LEU A 20 -32.49 56.32 4.37
C LEU A 20 -32.76 54.84 4.70
N PRO A 21 -33.97 54.33 4.44
CA PRO A 21 -34.82 53.71 5.43
C PRO A 21 -34.84 52.19 5.34
N GLY A 22 -35.43 51.59 6.37
CA GLY A 22 -35.50 50.15 6.58
C GLY A 22 -35.92 49.34 5.37
N ASN A 23 -35.10 48.33 5.06
CA ASN A 23 -35.53 47.04 4.57
C ASN A 23 -34.43 46.04 4.95
N GLY A 24 -34.78 45.10 5.83
CA GLY A 24 -33.84 44.23 6.52
C GLY A 24 -33.02 43.34 5.59
N CYS A 25 -31.73 43.64 5.47
CA CYS A 25 -30.71 42.62 5.26
C CYS A 25 -30.32 42.08 6.64
N MET A 26 -30.49 40.78 6.85
CA MET A 26 -29.98 40.09 8.03
C MET A 26 -28.45 40.03 7.88
N PHE A 27 -27.74 41.01 8.43
CA PHE A 27 -26.30 40.91 8.63
C PHE A 27 -26.06 40.02 9.84
N VAL A 28 -25.60 38.79 9.61
CA VAL A 28 -25.02 37.99 10.70
C VAL A 28 -23.69 38.64 11.04
N ASN A 29 -23.64 39.33 12.17
CA ASN A 29 -22.43 39.98 12.68
C ASN A 29 -21.53 38.90 13.29
N ILE A 30 -20.64 38.31 12.49
CA ILE A 30 -19.65 37.33 12.96
C ILE A 30 -18.42 38.12 13.41
N GLN A 31 -18.00 37.96 14.67
CA GLN A 31 -16.80 38.63 15.16
C GLN A 31 -15.55 38.18 14.38
N PRO A 32 -14.65 39.09 13.97
CA PRO A 32 -13.50 38.77 13.12
C PRO A 32 -12.51 37.77 13.73
N SER A 33 -12.51 37.61 15.05
CA SER A 33 -11.62 36.72 15.80
C SER A 33 -11.93 35.23 15.64
N SER A 34 -13.03 34.86 14.97
CA SER A 34 -13.55 33.49 14.93
C SER A 34 -13.43 32.80 13.57
N ILE A 35 -12.91 33.49 12.54
CA ILE A 35 -12.85 33.00 11.15
C ILE A 35 -11.41 32.60 10.81
N GLN A 36 -11.17 31.31 10.54
CA GLN A 36 -9.83 30.81 10.20
C GLN A 36 -9.51 30.85 8.70
N TYR A 37 -10.49 30.57 7.82
CA TYR A 37 -10.29 30.52 6.37
C TYR A 37 -11.45 31.17 5.62
N ILE A 38 -11.13 31.93 4.57
CA ILE A 38 -12.09 32.45 3.60
C ILE A 38 -11.71 31.89 2.23
N HIS A 39 -12.52 30.98 1.69
CA HIS A 39 -12.37 30.53 0.31
C HIS A 39 -13.35 31.29 -0.57
N ILE A 40 -12.83 31.96 -1.61
CA ILE A 40 -13.64 32.68 -2.59
C ILE A 40 -13.55 31.92 -3.92
N LEU A 41 -14.68 31.38 -4.38
CA LEU A 41 -14.82 30.73 -5.68
C LEU A 41 -15.61 31.66 -6.60
N TYR A 42 -14.97 32.12 -7.68
CA TYR A 42 -15.58 32.97 -8.69
C TYR A 42 -15.79 32.19 -9.98
N PHE A 43 -17.03 32.12 -10.46
CA PHE A 43 -17.37 31.44 -11.70
C PHE A 43 -17.69 32.45 -12.80
N HIS A 44 -16.74 32.62 -13.73
CA HIS A 44 -16.83 33.58 -14.84
C HIS A 44 -18.05 33.37 -15.76
N HIS A 45 -18.59 32.16 -15.87
CA HIS A 45 -19.74 31.87 -16.73
C HIS A 45 -21.10 32.16 -16.09
N MET A 46 -21.15 32.41 -14.78
CA MET A 46 -22.40 32.58 -14.02
C MET A 46 -22.53 33.95 -13.33
N ASP A 47 -21.51 34.82 -13.45
CA ASP A 47 -21.41 36.09 -12.71
C ASP A 47 -21.69 35.95 -11.20
N CYS A 48 -21.29 34.81 -10.62
CA CYS A 48 -21.52 34.46 -9.22
C CYS A 48 -20.21 34.31 -8.45
N CYS A 49 -20.20 34.87 -7.23
CA CYS A 49 -19.09 34.77 -6.29
C CYS A 49 -19.58 34.04 -5.04
N PHE A 50 -18.89 32.97 -4.66
CA PHE A 50 -19.19 32.19 -3.46
C PHE A 50 -18.10 32.44 -2.42
N ILE A 51 -18.50 32.86 -1.22
CA ILE A 51 -17.59 33.06 -0.08
C ILE A 51 -17.93 32.01 0.97
N PHE A 52 -16.95 31.18 1.33
CA PHE A 52 -17.07 30.17 2.38
C PHE A 52 -16.27 30.61 3.60
N THR A 53 -16.89 30.62 4.78
CA THR A 53 -16.23 30.91 6.08
C THR A 53 -16.49 29.79 7.08
N THR A 54 -15.44 29.28 7.73
CA THR A 54 -15.54 28.31 8.83
C THR A 54 -15.35 28.99 10.18
N VAL A 55 -16.27 28.74 11.14
CA VAL A 55 -16.26 29.30 12.52
C VAL A 55 -16.29 28.16 13.55
N LEU A 56 -15.54 28.32 14.65
CA LEU A 56 -15.01 27.21 15.47
C LEU A 56 -15.71 26.96 16.83
N HIS A 57 -16.95 27.39 17.06
CA HIS A 57 -17.63 27.09 18.34
C HIS A 57 -18.95 26.32 18.11
N GLU A 58 -18.99 25.09 18.68
CA GLU A 58 -20.04 24.05 18.61
C GLU A 58 -20.11 23.19 17.33
N PRO A 59 -20.57 21.91 17.41
CA PRO A 59 -20.40 20.90 16.34
C PRO A 59 -21.28 21.15 15.08
N CYS A 60 -21.77 22.37 14.92
CA CYS A 60 -22.56 22.80 13.78
C CYS A 60 -21.66 23.59 12.82
N ILE A 61 -21.20 22.96 11.74
CA ILE A 61 -20.67 23.71 10.59
C ILE A 61 -21.83 24.52 10.01
N GLN A 62 -21.94 25.80 10.38
CA GLN A 62 -22.80 26.74 9.68
C GLN A 62 -22.11 27.19 8.39
N LEU A 63 -22.45 26.53 7.28
CA LEU A 63 -22.14 27.00 5.93
C LEU A 63 -22.95 28.29 5.65
N CYS A 64 -22.36 29.45 5.97
CA CYS A 64 -22.90 30.73 5.52
C CYS A 64 -22.54 30.94 4.04
N LEU A 65 -23.51 30.69 3.16
CA LEU A 65 -23.41 30.92 1.71
C LEU A 65 -23.87 32.35 1.40
N ILE A 66 -22.93 33.28 1.19
CA ILE A 66 -23.25 34.61 0.66
C ILE A 66 -23.27 34.50 -0.87
N VAL A 67 -24.47 34.40 -1.45
CA VAL A 67 -24.67 34.40 -2.92
C VAL A 67 -24.96 35.84 -3.37
N ASN A 68 -24.00 36.48 -4.02
CA ASN A 68 -24.24 37.78 -4.68
C ASN A 68 -24.80 37.53 -6.10
N PHE A 69 -26.12 37.35 -6.20
CA PHE A 69 -26.82 37.30 -7.49
C PHE A 69 -26.93 38.72 -8.06
N LEU A 70 -25.95 39.15 -8.87
CA LEU A 70 -26.08 40.38 -9.64
C LEU A 70 -26.89 40.08 -10.92
N LYS A 71 -28.09 40.66 -10.99
CA LYS A 71 -29.03 40.74 -12.14
C LYS A 71 -29.92 39.52 -12.44
N LYS A 72 -30.75 39.09 -11.48
CA LYS A 72 -32.12 38.58 -11.76
C LYS A 72 -33.03 38.66 -10.51
N LYS A 73 -33.10 39.86 -9.92
CA LYS A 73 -33.50 40.07 -8.52
C LYS A 73 -35.00 40.08 -8.18
N HIS A 74 -35.92 39.72 -9.08
CA HIS A 74 -37.36 39.82 -8.77
C HIS A 74 -38.22 38.55 -8.89
N LEU A 75 -37.81 37.50 -9.62
CA LEU A 75 -38.65 36.31 -9.74
C LEU A 75 -38.40 35.25 -8.65
N GLN A 76 -37.14 34.93 -8.33
CA GLN A 76 -36.83 33.79 -7.45
C GLN A 76 -37.08 34.04 -5.95
N ALA A 77 -36.88 35.28 -5.47
CA ALA A 77 -37.10 35.62 -4.05
C ALA A 77 -38.60 35.57 -3.64
N SER A 78 -39.52 35.73 -4.60
CA SER A 78 -40.96 35.57 -4.36
C SER A 78 -41.40 34.10 -4.28
N LEU A 79 -40.69 33.21 -4.98
CA LEU A 79 -40.93 31.76 -5.00
C LEU A 79 -40.39 31.08 -3.72
N LEU A 80 -39.20 31.49 -3.26
CA LEU A 80 -38.58 31.00 -2.01
C LEU A 80 -39.36 31.37 -0.74
N LYS A 81 -40.20 32.42 -0.79
CA LYS A 81 -41.09 32.78 0.34
C LYS A 81 -42.42 32.03 0.36
N LYS A 82 -42.84 31.40 -0.76
CA LYS A 82 -44.14 30.71 -0.88
C LYS A 82 -44.06 29.18 -0.80
N LYS A 83 -42.88 28.59 -0.88
CA LYS A 83 -42.60 27.18 -0.57
C LYS A 83 -41.35 27.12 0.29
N LYS A 84 -41.33 26.25 1.31
CA LYS A 84 -40.11 25.87 2.06
C LYS A 84 -39.14 25.15 1.11
N VAL A 85 -38.54 25.87 0.18
CA VAL A 85 -37.50 25.34 -0.73
C VAL A 85 -36.17 25.63 -0.08
N SER A 86 -35.38 24.60 0.16
CA SER A 86 -34.06 24.75 0.75
C SER A 86 -33.17 25.50 -0.25
N LEU A 87 -32.25 26.34 0.24
CA LEU A 87 -31.26 27.03 -0.62
C LEU A 87 -30.48 26.03 -1.49
N MET A 88 -30.29 24.81 -1.00
CA MET A 88 -29.54 23.75 -1.66
C MET A 88 -30.32 23.14 -2.83
N ASP A 89 -31.65 23.26 -2.86
CA ASP A 89 -32.49 22.82 -3.98
C ASP A 89 -32.37 23.77 -5.19
N CYS A 90 -31.73 24.93 -5.01
CA CYS A 90 -31.52 25.95 -6.04
C CYS A 90 -30.10 25.95 -6.61
N ILE A 91 -29.20 25.10 -6.10
CA ILE A 91 -27.80 25.01 -6.53
C ILE A 91 -27.66 23.85 -7.53
N PRO A 92 -26.97 24.04 -8.68
CA PRO A 92 -26.69 22.95 -9.60
C PRO A 92 -25.96 21.78 -8.91
N VAL A 93 -26.30 20.56 -9.31
CA VAL A 93 -25.77 19.34 -8.68
C VAL A 93 -24.25 19.27 -8.72
N GLU A 94 -23.62 19.79 -9.78
CA GLU A 94 -22.16 19.82 -9.96
C GLU A 94 -21.46 20.67 -8.88
N ILE A 95 -22.10 21.75 -8.45
CA ILE A 95 -21.56 22.63 -7.40
C ILE A 95 -21.78 21.98 -6.03
N LEU A 96 -22.92 21.32 -5.81
CA LEU A 96 -23.17 20.55 -4.59
C LEU A 96 -22.19 19.39 -4.45
N GLU A 97 -21.88 18.69 -5.55
CA GLU A 97 -20.85 17.66 -5.57
C GLU A 97 -19.51 18.23 -5.15
N GLN A 98 -19.10 19.39 -5.71
CA GLN A 98 -17.85 20.07 -5.33
C GLN A 98 -17.84 20.47 -3.85
N ILE A 99 -18.95 20.96 -3.29
CA ILE A 99 -19.04 21.30 -1.86
C ILE A 99 -18.88 20.05 -1.01
N PHE A 100 -19.68 19.00 -1.25
CA PHE A 100 -19.59 17.74 -0.53
C PHE A 100 -18.23 17.09 -0.69
N SER A 101 -17.57 17.35 -1.80
CA SER A 101 -16.21 16.93 -2.04
C SER A 101 -15.27 17.37 -0.89
N TYR A 102 -15.41 18.58 -0.35
CA TYR A 102 -14.51 19.06 0.71
C TYR A 102 -14.80 18.47 2.11
N LEU A 103 -15.87 17.69 2.26
CA LEU A 103 -16.28 17.15 3.55
C LEU A 103 -15.62 15.81 3.89
N GLY A 104 -15.41 15.59 5.20
CA GLY A 104 -14.95 14.31 5.72
C GLY A 104 -16.05 13.25 5.75
N LEU A 105 -15.68 11.99 6.04
CA LEU A 105 -16.61 10.86 6.08
C LEU A 105 -17.76 11.05 7.09
N THR A 106 -17.45 11.60 8.26
CA THR A 106 -18.45 11.87 9.31
C THR A 106 -19.49 12.86 8.82
N ASP A 107 -19.05 13.97 8.22
CA ASP A 107 -19.92 15.03 7.72
C ASP A 107 -20.76 14.53 6.55
N LEU A 108 -20.17 13.82 5.59
CA LEU A 108 -20.90 13.18 4.48
C LEU A 108 -21.94 12.18 4.97
N GLY A 109 -21.63 11.44 6.04
CA GLY A 109 -22.55 10.54 6.71
C GLY A 109 -23.75 11.28 7.31
N ASN A 110 -23.52 12.44 7.93
CA ASN A 110 -24.58 13.29 8.48
C ASN A 110 -25.40 13.96 7.38
N CYS A 111 -24.75 14.49 6.33
CA CYS A 111 -25.39 15.07 5.15
C CYS A 111 -26.29 14.04 4.43
N SER A 112 -25.87 12.78 4.35
CA SER A 112 -26.67 11.69 3.77
C SER A 112 -27.96 11.37 4.54
N LYS A 113 -28.09 11.84 5.80
CA LYS A 113 -29.29 11.66 6.62
C LYS A 113 -30.27 12.83 6.52
N VAL A 114 -29.88 13.94 5.87
CA VAL A 114 -30.71 15.16 5.76
C VAL A 114 -31.91 14.94 4.84
N SER A 115 -31.67 14.43 3.62
CA SER A 115 -32.72 14.12 2.65
C SER A 115 -32.28 13.02 1.68
N THR A 116 -33.24 12.42 0.97
CA THR A 116 -32.96 11.44 -0.09
C THR A 116 -32.17 12.06 -1.24
N GLU A 117 -32.46 13.30 -1.60
CA GLU A 117 -31.76 14.03 -2.66
C GLU A 117 -30.29 14.25 -2.32
N TRP A 118 -29.98 14.70 -1.09
CA TRP A 118 -28.60 14.84 -0.65
C TRP A 118 -27.84 13.52 -0.67
N ARG A 119 -28.52 12.44 -0.26
CA ARG A 119 -27.94 11.10 -0.28
C ARG A 119 -27.62 10.62 -1.70
N GLU A 120 -28.42 10.99 -2.70
CA GLU A 120 -28.17 10.73 -4.12
C GLU A 120 -26.99 11.54 -4.66
N ILE A 121 -26.91 12.84 -4.36
CA ILE A 121 -25.79 13.69 -4.78
C ILE A 121 -24.46 13.22 -4.16
N ILE A 122 -24.50 12.85 -2.88
CA ILE A 122 -23.33 12.28 -2.19
C ILE A 122 -22.93 10.93 -2.79
N ASN A 123 -23.83 10.22 -3.47
CA ASN A 123 -23.53 8.99 -4.18
C ASN A 123 -22.80 9.22 -5.51
N SER A 124 -21.91 10.22 -5.59
CA SER A 124 -21.17 10.56 -6.80
C SER A 124 -19.78 9.90 -6.86
N ASN A 125 -19.39 9.43 -8.04
CA ASN A 125 -18.05 8.88 -8.25
C ASN A 125 -16.95 9.93 -8.03
N SER A 126 -17.22 11.22 -8.27
CA SER A 126 -16.24 12.29 -8.08
C SER A 126 -15.81 12.40 -6.60
N ILE A 127 -16.80 12.45 -5.71
CA ILE A 127 -16.62 12.53 -4.25
C ILE A 127 -15.89 11.28 -3.74
N TRP A 128 -16.43 10.09 -4.03
CA TRP A 128 -15.90 8.85 -3.48
C TRP A 128 -14.57 8.43 -4.08
N SER A 129 -14.27 8.80 -5.33
CA SER A 129 -12.95 8.58 -5.92
C SER A 129 -11.89 9.39 -5.17
N ARG A 130 -12.14 10.67 -4.87
CA ARG A 130 -11.16 11.46 -4.10
C ARG A 130 -10.96 10.89 -2.70
N LEU A 131 -12.03 10.53 -1.99
CA LEU A 131 -11.93 9.91 -0.67
C LEU A 131 -11.16 8.58 -0.73
N SER A 132 -11.41 7.79 -1.77
CA SER A 132 -10.71 6.53 -2.01
C SER A 132 -9.22 6.75 -2.30
N ALA A 133 -8.86 7.82 -3.02
CA ALA A 133 -7.48 8.19 -3.26
C ALA A 133 -6.74 8.56 -1.96
N VAL A 134 -7.37 9.37 -1.10
CA VAL A 134 -6.80 9.80 0.19
C VAL A 134 -6.52 8.60 1.11
N VAL A 135 -7.40 7.60 1.09
CA VAL A 135 -7.25 6.38 1.91
C VAL A 135 -6.36 5.33 1.22
N GLY A 136 -5.89 5.57 -0.01
CA GLY A 136 -5.01 4.66 -0.75
C GLY A 136 -5.72 3.47 -1.41
N ILE A 137 -7.05 3.49 -1.47
CA ILE A 137 -7.90 2.42 -2.03
C ILE A 137 -7.62 2.21 -3.52
N HIS A 138 -7.26 3.27 -4.26
CA HIS A 138 -6.94 3.20 -5.69
C HIS A 138 -5.80 2.21 -6.02
N ASN A 139 -4.88 2.00 -5.07
CA ASN A 139 -3.72 1.14 -5.25
C ASN A 139 -4.01 -0.33 -4.89
N LYS A 140 -5.21 -0.64 -4.39
CA LYS A 140 -5.60 -1.98 -3.95
C LYS A 140 -6.23 -2.77 -5.11
N GLU A 141 -5.43 -3.57 -5.81
CA GLU A 141 -5.86 -4.34 -6.99
C GLU A 141 -7.05 -5.28 -6.73
N TYR A 142 -7.15 -5.85 -5.54
CA TYR A 142 -8.23 -6.76 -5.16
C TYR A 142 -9.60 -6.08 -5.10
N LEU A 143 -9.63 -4.74 -5.04
CA LEU A 143 -10.86 -3.97 -5.17
C LEU A 143 -11.20 -3.82 -6.66
N LYS A 144 -10.24 -3.60 -7.55
CA LYS A 144 -10.47 -3.39 -9.00
C LYS A 144 -11.17 -4.56 -9.69
N LYS A 145 -10.85 -5.81 -9.32
CA LYS A 145 -11.47 -7.03 -9.91
C LYS A 145 -12.97 -7.18 -9.58
N SER A 146 -13.50 -6.41 -8.62
CA SER A 146 -14.91 -6.49 -8.23
C SER A 146 -15.86 -5.72 -9.16
N LEU A 147 -15.44 -5.36 -10.38
CA LEU A 147 -16.29 -4.70 -11.38
C LEU A 147 -17.43 -5.58 -11.90
N VAL A 148 -17.37 -6.91 -11.77
CA VAL A 148 -18.26 -7.82 -12.51
C VAL A 148 -19.37 -8.47 -11.67
N TYR A 149 -19.28 -8.49 -10.34
CA TYR A 149 -20.42 -8.88 -9.51
C TYR A 149 -20.45 -7.98 -8.28
N ASN A 150 -21.22 -6.91 -8.36
CA ASN A 150 -21.75 -6.28 -7.17
C ASN A 150 -22.79 -7.26 -6.61
N PRO A 151 -22.57 -7.94 -5.46
CA PRO A 151 -23.62 -8.75 -4.86
C PRO A 151 -24.65 -7.83 -4.18
N LEU A 152 -25.11 -6.79 -4.88
CA LEU A 152 -26.23 -5.96 -4.45
C LEU A 152 -27.56 -6.71 -4.49
N ARG A 153 -27.56 -8.02 -4.81
CA ARG A 153 -28.70 -8.89 -4.50
C ARG A 153 -28.71 -9.35 -3.03
N ALA A 154 -27.59 -9.34 -2.31
CA ALA A 154 -27.53 -9.79 -0.91
C ALA A 154 -27.73 -8.66 0.11
N PHE A 155 -27.60 -7.39 -0.31
CA PHE A 155 -27.79 -6.20 0.54
C PHE A 155 -28.90 -5.26 0.05
N ARG A 156 -29.92 -5.77 -0.65
CA ARG A 156 -31.19 -5.05 -0.65
C ARG A 156 -31.74 -5.21 0.75
N GLY A 157 -31.75 -4.13 1.51
CA GLY A 157 -32.56 -4.06 2.71
C GLY A 157 -33.98 -4.52 2.33
N VAL A 158 -34.58 -5.33 3.20
CA VAL A 158 -35.97 -5.81 3.04
C VAL A 158 -36.96 -4.63 3.10
N ASP A 159 -36.46 -3.41 3.36
CA ASP A 159 -37.23 -2.19 3.55
C ASP A 159 -37.54 -1.49 2.23
N ASP A 160 -38.82 -1.16 2.02
CA ASP A 160 -39.36 -0.39 0.87
C ASP A 160 -38.62 0.93 0.59
N PHE A 161 -37.97 1.52 1.59
CA PHE A 161 -37.17 2.75 1.44
C PHE A 161 -35.87 2.54 0.64
N SER A 162 -35.25 1.37 0.75
CA SER A 162 -34.00 1.06 0.04
C SER A 162 -34.19 0.87 -1.47
N GLN A 163 -35.44 0.66 -1.92
CA GLN A 163 -35.80 0.52 -3.32
C GLN A 163 -35.92 1.87 -4.06
N ARG A 164 -36.00 3.00 -3.33
CA ARG A 164 -36.14 4.35 -3.91
C ARG A 164 -34.82 5.05 -4.24
N LEU A 165 -33.70 4.52 -3.75
CA LEU A 165 -32.37 5.11 -3.94
C LEU A 165 -31.62 4.41 -5.07
N SER A 166 -30.73 5.15 -5.71
CA SER A 166 -29.81 4.58 -6.69
C SER A 166 -28.86 3.59 -6.00
N PRO A 167 -28.42 2.53 -6.69
CA PRO A 167 -27.32 1.68 -6.24
C PRO A 167 -26.09 2.52 -5.87
N ASP A 168 -25.30 2.06 -4.89
CA ASP A 168 -24.03 2.72 -4.57
C ASP A 168 -23.19 2.87 -5.84
N CYS A 169 -22.63 4.08 -6.05
CA CYS A 169 -21.71 4.29 -7.14
C CYS A 169 -20.46 3.41 -6.98
N HIS A 170 -19.71 3.25 -8.08
CA HIS A 170 -18.55 2.36 -8.14
C HIS A 170 -17.59 2.60 -6.97
N TRP A 171 -17.11 3.83 -6.79
CA TRP A 171 -16.14 4.14 -5.74
C TRP A 171 -16.71 4.05 -4.32
N ARG A 172 -18.00 4.34 -4.11
CA ARG A 172 -18.66 4.15 -2.81
C ARG A 172 -18.74 2.67 -2.44
N SER A 173 -19.03 1.80 -3.40
CA SER A 173 -19.04 0.35 -3.20
C SER A 173 -17.66 -0.17 -2.80
N HIS A 174 -16.59 0.26 -3.50
CA HIS A 174 -15.21 -0.11 -3.14
C HIS A 174 -14.83 0.39 -1.75
N PHE A 175 -15.20 1.62 -1.42
CA PHE A 175 -14.95 2.20 -0.11
C PHE A 175 -15.64 1.40 1.00
N LYS A 176 -16.92 1.06 0.84
CA LYS A 176 -17.66 0.24 1.81
C LYS A 176 -17.01 -1.12 2.01
N LYS A 177 -16.63 -1.82 0.93
CA LYS A 177 -15.94 -3.11 1.02
C LYS A 177 -14.60 -3.02 1.75
N TYR A 178 -13.82 -1.98 1.47
CA TYR A 178 -12.58 -1.72 2.20
C TYR A 178 -12.83 -1.48 3.70
N LYS A 179 -13.88 -0.72 4.04
CA LYS A 179 -14.24 -0.47 5.45
C LYS A 179 -14.74 -1.72 6.17
N TYR A 180 -15.54 -2.56 5.54
CA TYR A 180 -15.93 -3.85 6.13
C TYR A 180 -14.72 -4.75 6.37
N LEU A 181 -13.77 -4.80 5.44
CA LEU A 181 -12.53 -5.54 5.65
C LEU A 181 -11.72 -4.96 6.82
N GLU A 182 -11.58 -3.64 6.91
CA GLU A 182 -10.91 -2.97 8.03
C GLU A 182 -11.60 -3.29 9.37
N GLU A 183 -12.94 -3.28 9.41
CA GLU A 183 -13.73 -3.69 10.58
C GLU A 183 -13.48 -5.15 10.94
N ASN A 184 -13.49 -6.06 9.97
CA ASN A 184 -13.20 -7.48 10.19
C ASN A 184 -11.82 -7.69 10.84
N TRP A 185 -10.80 -6.97 10.36
CA TRP A 185 -9.49 -6.96 10.99
C TRP A 185 -9.55 -6.46 12.44
N ARG A 186 -10.13 -5.28 12.67
CA ARG A 186 -10.20 -4.64 13.99
C ARG A 186 -10.99 -5.44 15.02
N PHE A 187 -12.06 -6.09 14.61
CA PHE A 187 -12.92 -6.92 15.47
C PHE A 187 -12.51 -8.39 15.52
N GLY A 188 -11.48 -8.80 14.76
CA GLY A 188 -11.05 -10.19 14.70
C GLY A 188 -12.09 -11.13 14.07
N THR A 189 -12.89 -10.62 13.13
CA THR A 189 -13.86 -11.42 12.39
C THR A 189 -13.19 -12.05 11.18
N PHE A 190 -12.94 -13.35 11.25
CA PHE A 190 -12.31 -14.11 10.17
C PHE A 190 -12.85 -15.55 10.10
N THR A 191 -12.66 -16.18 8.96
CA THR A 191 -12.84 -17.62 8.77
C THR A 191 -11.50 -18.34 8.77
N VAL A 192 -11.47 -19.58 9.25
CA VAL A 192 -10.26 -20.40 9.27
C VAL A 192 -10.37 -21.48 8.20
N LEU A 193 -9.36 -21.57 7.33
CA LEU A 193 -9.21 -22.64 6.36
C LEU A 193 -7.96 -23.46 6.65
N HIS A 194 -8.07 -24.77 6.50
CA HIS A 194 -6.95 -25.69 6.63
C HIS A 194 -6.43 -26.07 5.24
N THR A 195 -5.16 -25.80 4.99
CA THR A 195 -4.50 -26.14 3.72
C THR A 195 -4.28 -27.66 3.59
N GLY A 196 -4.18 -28.37 4.72
CA GLY A 196 -3.89 -29.81 4.78
C GLY A 196 -2.46 -30.18 4.39
N PHE A 197 -1.55 -29.21 4.36
CA PHE A 197 -0.10 -29.39 4.20
C PHE A 197 0.63 -28.23 4.87
N LYS A 198 1.92 -28.38 5.20
CA LYS A 198 2.73 -27.27 5.75
C LYS A 198 2.99 -26.22 4.66
N VAL A 199 2.72 -24.94 4.91
CA VAL A 199 2.99 -23.87 3.93
C VAL A 199 4.47 -23.59 3.85
N THR A 200 5.05 -23.59 2.64
CA THR A 200 6.43 -23.13 2.42
C THR A 200 6.48 -21.83 1.63
N TYR A 201 5.39 -21.47 0.95
CA TYR A 201 5.30 -20.27 0.13
C TYR A 201 3.87 -19.73 0.07
N TYR A 202 3.74 -18.41 0.11
CA TYR A 202 2.50 -17.69 -0.06
C TYR A 202 2.70 -16.49 -0.98
N LYS A 203 1.86 -16.37 -2.01
CA LYS A 203 1.77 -15.16 -2.84
C LYS A 203 0.43 -15.10 -3.55
N ASP A 204 -0.15 -13.90 -3.64
CA ASP A 204 -1.36 -13.62 -4.43
C ASP A 204 -2.51 -14.62 -4.18
N ARG A 205 -2.78 -14.92 -2.90
CA ARG A 205 -3.81 -15.88 -2.44
C ARG A 205 -3.59 -17.34 -2.85
N MET A 206 -2.40 -17.66 -3.35
CA MET A 206 -1.95 -19.01 -3.62
C MET A 206 -0.98 -19.45 -2.52
N VAL A 207 -1.29 -20.61 -1.93
CA VAL A 207 -0.46 -21.27 -0.93
C VAL A 207 0.21 -22.47 -1.58
N ALA A 208 1.51 -22.66 -1.35
CA ALA A 208 2.26 -23.76 -1.92
C ALA A 208 3.07 -24.52 -0.87
N ASN A 209 3.27 -25.80 -1.15
CA ASN A 209 4.22 -26.68 -0.48
C ASN A 209 4.99 -27.50 -1.51
N THR A 210 6.24 -27.80 -1.19
CA THR A 210 7.11 -28.66 -2.00
C THR A 210 7.35 -29.97 -1.28
N ASN A 211 7.18 -31.07 -2.00
CA ASN A 211 7.70 -32.36 -1.59
C ASN A 211 8.68 -32.88 -2.66
N SER A 212 9.28 -34.04 -2.44
CA SER A 212 10.30 -34.60 -3.34
C SER A 212 9.78 -34.94 -4.74
N SER A 213 8.47 -35.08 -4.92
CA SER A 213 7.84 -35.58 -6.16
C SER A 213 6.87 -34.60 -6.81
N ASN A 214 6.31 -33.69 -6.03
CA ASN A 214 5.22 -32.82 -6.43
C ASN A 214 5.28 -31.47 -5.70
N ILE A 215 4.69 -30.47 -6.36
CA ILE A 215 4.33 -29.19 -5.80
C ILE A 215 2.83 -29.23 -5.50
N GLU A 216 2.46 -29.05 -4.24
CA GLU A 216 1.06 -28.92 -3.82
C GLU A 216 0.70 -27.44 -3.79
N LEU A 217 -0.36 -27.07 -4.50
CA LEU A 217 -0.91 -25.72 -4.51
C LEU A 217 -2.32 -25.72 -3.93
N PHE A 218 -2.66 -24.66 -3.20
CA PHE A 218 -3.98 -24.41 -2.63
C PHE A 218 -4.43 -22.99 -2.99
N ASP A 219 -5.48 -22.91 -3.79
CA ASP A 219 -6.08 -21.64 -4.25
C ASP A 219 -7.15 -21.19 -3.25
N ILE A 220 -6.88 -20.14 -2.48
CA ILE A 220 -7.78 -19.65 -1.43
C ILE A 220 -9.10 -19.13 -2.03
N ASP A 221 -9.05 -18.48 -3.19
CA ASP A 221 -10.23 -17.90 -3.83
C ASP A 221 -11.16 -18.98 -4.43
N ASN A 222 -10.58 -20.05 -4.97
CA ASN A 222 -11.34 -21.14 -5.59
C ASN A 222 -11.78 -22.21 -4.57
N LYS A 223 -12.35 -21.77 -3.44
CA LYS A 223 -12.85 -22.62 -2.35
C LYS A 223 -11.81 -23.61 -1.79
N GLY A 224 -10.53 -23.27 -1.82
CA GLY A 224 -9.47 -24.15 -1.32
C GLY A 224 -9.20 -25.36 -2.20
N LYS A 225 -9.42 -25.25 -3.52
CA LYS A 225 -9.11 -26.35 -4.44
C LYS A 225 -7.60 -26.64 -4.41
N LYS A 226 -7.27 -27.91 -4.15
CA LYS A 226 -5.91 -28.43 -4.17
C LYS A 226 -5.52 -28.84 -5.60
N MET A 227 -4.32 -28.45 -6.00
CA MET A 227 -3.69 -28.89 -7.24
C MET A 227 -2.36 -29.56 -6.91
N ARG A 228 -2.03 -30.64 -7.62
CA ARG A 228 -0.75 -31.34 -7.49
C ARG A 228 -0.04 -31.30 -8.84
N ILE A 229 1.18 -30.80 -8.83
CA ILE A 229 1.98 -30.61 -10.04
C ILE A 229 3.23 -31.47 -9.89
N PRO A 230 3.47 -32.44 -10.79
CA PRO A 230 4.70 -33.23 -10.74
C PRO A 230 5.91 -32.33 -11.01
N VAL A 231 6.99 -32.57 -10.27
CA VAL A 231 8.25 -31.86 -10.51
C VAL A 231 8.89 -32.35 -11.82
N ALA A 232 9.58 -31.48 -12.54
CA ALA A 232 10.19 -31.85 -13.83
C ALA A 232 11.35 -32.84 -13.68
N HIS A 233 12.11 -32.75 -12.59
CA HIS A 233 13.26 -33.60 -12.31
C HIS A 233 13.12 -34.28 -10.95
N SER A 234 12.72 -35.56 -10.91
CA SER A 234 12.50 -36.32 -9.67
C SER A 234 13.77 -36.51 -8.81
N GLU A 235 14.96 -36.37 -9.41
CA GLU A 235 16.24 -36.49 -8.72
C GLU A 235 16.61 -35.24 -7.90
N PHE A 236 15.98 -34.11 -8.17
CA PHE A 236 16.32 -32.83 -7.54
C PHE A 236 15.15 -32.30 -6.73
N ARG A 237 15.41 -31.91 -5.48
CA ARG A 237 14.43 -31.16 -4.69
C ARG A 237 14.12 -29.82 -5.35
N VAL A 238 12.92 -29.31 -5.11
CA VAL A 238 12.57 -27.93 -5.47
C VAL A 238 13.24 -26.99 -4.48
N ASP A 239 14.15 -26.15 -4.97
CA ASP A 239 14.92 -25.23 -4.15
C ASP A 239 14.15 -23.93 -3.85
N SER A 240 13.34 -23.47 -4.80
CA SER A 240 12.51 -22.26 -4.64
C SER A 240 11.30 -22.28 -5.57
N ILE A 241 10.24 -21.59 -5.15
CA ILE A 241 8.99 -21.42 -5.88
C ILE A 241 8.64 -19.93 -5.96
N PHE A 242 8.07 -19.54 -7.09
CA PHE A 242 7.53 -18.21 -7.33
C PHE A 242 6.21 -18.33 -8.09
N ILE A 243 5.21 -17.56 -7.68
CA ILE A 243 3.93 -17.45 -8.37
C ILE A 243 3.80 -16.02 -8.87
N LEU A 244 3.63 -15.86 -10.18
CA LEU A 244 3.49 -14.58 -10.86
C LEU A 244 2.25 -14.62 -11.75
N LYS A 245 1.15 -14.05 -11.26
CA LYS A 245 -0.15 -14.07 -11.95
C LYS A 245 -0.56 -15.53 -12.28
N GLU A 246 -0.49 -15.91 -13.56
CA GLU A 246 -0.84 -17.24 -14.05
C GLU A 246 0.36 -18.19 -14.20
N PHE A 247 1.58 -17.72 -13.92
CA PHE A 247 2.81 -18.51 -14.03
C PHE A 247 3.25 -19.04 -12.68
N LEU A 248 3.58 -20.33 -12.64
CA LEU A 248 4.33 -20.98 -11.57
C LEU A 248 5.76 -21.19 -12.05
N ILE A 249 6.72 -20.58 -11.38
CA ILE A 249 8.14 -20.72 -11.69
C ILE A 249 8.82 -21.39 -10.51
N TYR A 250 9.58 -22.44 -10.75
CA TYR A 250 10.31 -23.13 -9.70
C TYR A 250 11.70 -23.55 -10.16
N VAL A 251 12.60 -23.71 -9.18
CA VAL A 251 14.01 -24.03 -9.41
C VAL A 251 14.31 -25.42 -8.90
N GLN A 252 15.00 -26.21 -9.72
CA GLN A 252 15.58 -27.49 -9.34
C GLN A 252 17.06 -27.50 -9.70
N LYS A 253 17.94 -27.31 -8.71
CA LYS A 253 19.40 -27.24 -8.88
C LYS A 253 19.84 -26.09 -9.81
N CYS A 254 19.94 -26.34 -11.12
CA CYS A 254 20.27 -25.34 -12.14
C CYS A 254 19.21 -25.22 -13.23
N TYR A 255 18.07 -25.87 -13.04
CA TYR A 255 16.95 -25.82 -13.96
C TYR A 255 15.92 -24.81 -13.45
N ILE A 256 15.42 -24.00 -14.36
CA ILE A 256 14.29 -23.10 -14.14
C ILE A 256 13.14 -23.64 -14.97
N ILE A 257 12.07 -23.99 -14.28
CA ILE A 257 10.86 -24.50 -14.90
C ILE A 257 9.79 -23.44 -14.74
N CYS A 258 9.17 -23.06 -15.85
CA CYS A 258 8.00 -22.19 -15.86
C CYS A 258 6.81 -22.96 -16.39
N MET A 259 5.73 -22.92 -15.61
CA MET A 259 4.47 -23.56 -15.93
C MET A 259 3.38 -22.49 -15.98
N ARG A 260 2.47 -22.57 -16.95
CA ARG A 260 1.31 -21.67 -17.07
C ARG A 260 0.05 -22.38 -16.61
N LYS A 261 -0.78 -21.69 -15.81
CA LYS A 261 -2.08 -22.19 -15.37
C LYS A 261 -3.01 -22.30 -16.59
N ASN A 262 -3.54 -23.50 -16.83
CA ASN A 262 -4.58 -23.77 -17.81
C ASN A 262 -5.81 -24.37 -17.09
N GLY A 263 -6.75 -23.51 -16.72
CA GLY A 263 -7.89 -23.90 -15.88
C GLY A 263 -7.43 -24.40 -14.50
N ASN A 264 -7.49 -25.72 -14.29
CA ASN A 264 -7.11 -26.39 -13.04
C ASN A 264 -5.80 -27.19 -13.13
N THR A 265 -5.11 -27.11 -14.26
CA THR A 265 -3.82 -27.76 -14.48
C THR A 265 -2.75 -26.72 -14.77
N TYR A 266 -1.50 -27.18 -14.83
CA TYR A 266 -0.36 -26.37 -15.20
C TYR A 266 0.38 -27.04 -16.34
N GLU A 267 0.71 -26.28 -17.37
CA GLU A 267 1.42 -26.75 -18.55
C GLU A 267 2.82 -26.13 -18.60
N CYS A 268 3.83 -26.94 -18.91
CA CYS A 268 5.21 -26.46 -19.00
C CYS A 268 5.36 -25.54 -20.21
N VAL A 269 5.79 -24.30 -19.95
CA VAL A 269 6.12 -23.31 -20.99
C VAL A 269 7.57 -23.50 -21.41
N TYR A 270 8.47 -23.61 -20.43
CA TYR A 270 9.88 -23.86 -20.68
C TYR A 270 10.55 -24.55 -19.48
N ASN A 271 11.60 -25.31 -19.78
CA ASN A 271 12.53 -25.89 -18.82
C ASN A 271 13.96 -25.55 -19.26
N ILE A 272 14.58 -24.59 -18.57
CA ILE A 272 15.85 -24.00 -18.97
C ILE A 272 16.95 -24.46 -18.02
N LYS A 273 18.04 -24.98 -18.57
CA LYS A 273 19.29 -25.16 -17.80
C LYS A 273 20.10 -23.88 -17.84
N VAL A 274 20.26 -23.23 -16.68
CA VAL A 274 21.04 -21.99 -16.58
C VAL A 274 22.52 -22.28 -16.86
N LYS A 275 23.12 -21.45 -17.71
CA LYS A 275 24.57 -21.51 -18.01
C LYS A 275 25.38 -21.28 -16.73
N ASN A 276 26.43 -22.08 -16.54
CA ASN A 276 27.37 -21.84 -15.45
C ASN A 276 28.30 -20.69 -15.85
N SER A 277 28.38 -19.64 -15.04
CA SER A 277 29.53 -18.72 -15.10
C SER A 277 30.77 -19.48 -14.60
N LYS A 278 31.88 -19.40 -15.32
CA LYS A 278 33.18 -19.86 -14.82
C LYS A 278 33.87 -18.67 -14.18
N CYS A 279 34.19 -18.74 -12.90
CA CYS A 279 35.08 -17.77 -12.24
C CYS A 279 36.10 -18.49 -11.35
N ASN A 280 37.23 -17.84 -11.09
CA ASN A 280 38.37 -18.42 -10.36
C ASN A 280 38.16 -18.49 -8.84
N HIS A 281 36.95 -18.24 -8.34
CA HIS A 281 36.69 -18.20 -6.92
C HIS A 281 36.75 -19.61 -6.31
N LYS A 282 37.52 -19.77 -5.23
CA LYS A 282 37.46 -20.98 -4.40
C LYS A 282 36.09 -21.00 -3.73
N ILE A 283 35.33 -22.07 -3.98
CA ILE A 283 33.99 -22.27 -3.44
C ILE A 283 34.10 -22.26 -1.92
N ASN A 284 33.67 -21.19 -1.26
CA ASN A 284 33.41 -21.24 0.17
C ASN A 284 32.10 -22.00 0.36
N THR A 285 32.25 -23.29 0.68
CA THR A 285 31.20 -24.20 1.08
C THR A 285 30.62 -23.76 2.42
N LEU A 286 29.77 -22.73 2.42
CA LEU A 286 28.96 -22.42 3.59
C LEU A 286 27.52 -22.14 3.14
N GLN A 287 26.67 -23.08 3.60
CA GLN A 287 25.22 -23.09 3.71
C GLN A 287 24.44 -23.72 2.55
N ASP A 288 23.53 -24.63 2.94
CA ASP A 288 22.59 -25.45 2.16
C ASP A 288 21.57 -24.65 1.31
N SER A 289 21.91 -23.42 0.93
CA SER A 289 21.06 -22.51 0.19
C SER A 289 20.93 -22.90 -1.29
N SER A 290 19.86 -22.44 -1.93
CA SER A 290 19.60 -22.70 -3.34
C SER A 290 20.81 -22.32 -4.19
N ARG A 291 21.14 -23.13 -5.19
CA ARG A 291 22.26 -22.82 -6.10
C ARG A 291 22.03 -21.51 -6.87
N LEU A 292 20.79 -21.26 -7.25
CA LEU A 292 20.37 -20.07 -7.98
C LEU A 292 19.53 -19.16 -7.08
N THR A 293 19.76 -17.85 -7.20
CA THR A 293 18.88 -16.82 -6.66
C THR A 293 18.13 -16.17 -7.82
N LEU A 294 16.80 -16.17 -7.74
CA LEU A 294 15.91 -15.59 -8.75
C LEU A 294 15.19 -14.37 -8.19
N LYS A 295 15.12 -13.32 -9.00
CA LYS A 295 14.26 -12.14 -8.79
C LYS A 295 13.59 -11.77 -10.10
N PHE A 296 12.49 -11.02 -10.04
CA PHE A 296 11.66 -10.72 -11.20
C PHE A 296 11.44 -9.22 -11.37
N THR A 297 11.66 -8.72 -12.59
CA THR A 297 11.10 -7.43 -13.05
C THR A 297 9.79 -7.67 -13.81
N SER A 298 9.20 -6.66 -14.45
CA SER A 298 8.03 -6.89 -15.32
C SER A 298 8.34 -7.74 -16.56
N ARG A 299 9.60 -7.74 -17.02
CA ARG A 299 10.05 -8.43 -18.25
C ARG A 299 11.01 -9.59 -17.98
N TYR A 300 11.85 -9.48 -16.96
CA TYR A 300 12.99 -10.39 -16.78
C TYR A 300 12.92 -11.25 -15.52
N ILE A 301 13.31 -12.51 -15.67
CA ILE A 301 13.87 -13.33 -14.59
C ILE A 301 15.35 -12.96 -14.49
N VAL A 302 15.71 -12.29 -13.41
CA VAL A 302 17.09 -11.96 -13.07
C VAL A 302 17.65 -13.08 -12.22
N ILE A 303 18.72 -13.72 -12.72
CA ILE A 303 19.32 -14.89 -12.09
C ILE A 303 20.75 -14.58 -11.70
N LEU A 304 21.08 -14.98 -10.48
CA LEU A 304 22.44 -15.02 -9.94
C LEU A 304 22.79 -16.48 -9.59
N ASP A 305 23.93 -16.99 -10.09
CA ASP A 305 24.50 -18.26 -9.62
C ASP A 305 25.29 -17.99 -8.35
N ASN A 306 24.83 -18.50 -7.20
CA ASN A 306 25.45 -18.24 -5.90
C ASN A 306 26.86 -18.84 -5.81
N LYS A 307 27.22 -19.82 -6.66
CA LYS A 307 28.59 -20.32 -6.74
C LYS A 307 29.52 -19.41 -7.55
N HIS A 308 28.96 -18.65 -8.48
CA HIS A 308 29.70 -17.82 -9.44
C HIS A 308 28.98 -16.48 -9.68
N PRO A 309 28.88 -15.61 -8.64
CA PRO A 309 27.99 -14.46 -8.63
C PRO A 309 28.49 -13.26 -9.45
N CYS A 310 29.52 -13.43 -10.29
CA CYS A 310 30.15 -12.34 -11.04
C CYS A 310 29.28 -11.82 -12.21
N LYS A 311 28.23 -12.55 -12.57
CA LYS A 311 27.33 -12.23 -13.67
C LYS A 311 25.88 -12.33 -13.26
N LEU A 312 25.08 -11.41 -13.76
CA LEU A 312 23.62 -11.48 -13.77
C LEU A 312 23.15 -11.95 -15.14
N PHE A 313 22.21 -12.89 -15.15
CA PHE A 313 21.56 -13.37 -16.36
C PHE A 313 20.11 -12.90 -16.39
N PHE A 314 19.69 -12.34 -17.52
CA PHE A 314 18.35 -11.80 -17.72
C PHE A 314 17.64 -12.66 -18.76
N TYR A 315 16.72 -13.51 -18.28
CA TYR A 315 15.86 -14.31 -19.14
C TYR A 315 14.50 -13.64 -19.26
N ASN A 316 13.93 -13.62 -20.45
CA ASN A 316 12.56 -13.14 -20.64
C ASN A 316 11.58 -14.07 -19.91
N ILE A 317 10.69 -13.49 -19.08
CA ILE A 317 9.72 -14.26 -18.29
C ILE A 317 8.76 -15.07 -19.17
N PHE A 318 8.41 -14.56 -20.35
CA PHE A 318 7.38 -15.17 -21.20
C PHE A 318 7.97 -16.18 -22.19
N SER A 319 9.12 -15.87 -22.78
CA SER A 319 9.75 -16.72 -23.80
C SER A 319 10.77 -17.70 -23.23
N GLY A 320 11.32 -17.42 -22.05
CA GLY A 320 12.40 -18.22 -21.48
C GLY A 320 13.75 -18.06 -22.21
N PHE A 321 13.88 -17.12 -23.14
CA PHE A 321 15.16 -16.85 -23.81
C PHE A 321 16.06 -15.95 -22.96
N LEU A 322 17.35 -16.26 -22.96
CA LEU A 322 18.38 -15.38 -22.41
C LEU A 322 18.52 -14.16 -23.33
N GLU A 323 18.20 -12.98 -22.82
CA GLU A 323 18.30 -11.73 -23.57
C GLU A 323 19.56 -10.94 -23.23
N LYS A 324 20.06 -11.04 -21.98
CA LYS A 324 21.23 -10.28 -21.54
C LYS A 324 22.07 -11.01 -20.50
N GLU A 325 23.38 -10.80 -20.58
CA GLU A 325 24.35 -11.12 -19.53
C GLU A 325 25.04 -9.83 -19.12
N VAL A 326 25.15 -9.58 -17.82
CA VAL A 326 25.77 -8.36 -17.27
C VAL A 326 26.81 -8.75 -16.23
N ASP A 327 28.04 -8.30 -16.43
CA ASP A 327 29.10 -8.42 -15.40
C ASP A 327 28.78 -7.46 -14.24
N VAL A 328 28.86 -7.96 -13.01
CA VAL A 328 28.56 -7.16 -11.80
C VAL A 328 29.61 -6.08 -11.57
N THR A 329 30.87 -6.38 -11.90
CA THR A 329 31.98 -5.43 -11.79
C THR A 329 32.58 -5.15 -13.16
N PRO A 330 32.90 -3.87 -13.49
CA PRO A 330 33.53 -3.52 -14.76
C PRO A 330 34.92 -4.14 -14.90
N GLU A 331 35.65 -4.29 -13.81
CA GLU A 331 36.99 -4.88 -13.76
C GLU A 331 36.99 -6.41 -13.90
N LYS A 332 35.81 -7.05 -13.96
CA LYS A 332 35.65 -8.51 -13.99
C LYS A 332 36.32 -9.22 -12.80
N ALA A 333 36.50 -8.49 -11.70
CA ALA A 333 36.99 -9.04 -10.45
C ALA A 333 35.96 -10.01 -9.86
N CYS A 334 36.44 -11.09 -9.25
CA CYS A 334 35.55 -12.05 -8.59
C CYS A 334 34.93 -11.42 -7.35
N ILE A 335 33.60 -11.49 -7.26
CA ILE A 335 32.86 -10.92 -6.14
C ILE A 335 32.28 -12.02 -5.24
N ARG A 336 31.95 -11.62 -4.01
CA ARG A 336 31.01 -12.33 -3.14
C ARG A 336 29.74 -11.51 -3.04
N CYS A 337 28.63 -11.97 -3.62
CA CYS A 337 27.35 -11.31 -3.49
C CYS A 337 26.65 -11.76 -2.19
N HIS A 338 26.00 -10.82 -1.50
CA HIS A 338 25.32 -11.08 -0.24
C HIS A 338 23.80 -10.99 -0.40
N PHE A 339 23.31 -9.91 -1.02
CA PHE A 339 21.89 -9.70 -1.26
C PHE A 339 21.61 -9.18 -2.66
N ILE A 340 20.44 -9.55 -3.17
CA ILE A 340 19.84 -9.02 -4.40
C ILE A 340 18.38 -8.65 -4.13
N LYS A 341 17.99 -7.45 -4.54
CA LYS A 341 16.64 -6.92 -4.42
C LYS A 341 16.24 -6.30 -5.76
N ILE A 342 14.99 -6.53 -6.17
CA ILE A 342 14.40 -5.81 -7.29
C ILE A 342 13.35 -4.86 -6.75
N PHE A 343 13.38 -3.64 -7.26
CA PHE A 343 12.36 -2.62 -7.05
C PHE A 343 12.07 -1.96 -8.40
N GLU A 344 10.80 -1.99 -8.82
CA GLU A 344 10.37 -1.58 -10.16
C GLU A 344 11.19 -2.31 -11.26
N GLU A 345 11.93 -1.61 -12.11
CA GLU A 345 12.78 -2.18 -13.17
C GLU A 345 14.28 -2.10 -12.84
N LYS A 346 14.62 -1.96 -11.56
CA LYS A 346 15.99 -1.79 -11.06
C LYS A 346 16.43 -2.97 -10.21
N VAL A 347 17.67 -3.43 -10.42
CA VAL A 347 18.30 -4.52 -9.67
C VAL A 347 19.33 -3.92 -8.72
N TYR A 348 19.06 -4.01 -7.43
CA TYR A 348 19.96 -3.61 -6.37
C TYR A 348 20.68 -4.82 -5.81
N LEU A 349 21.97 -4.66 -5.52
CA LEU A 349 22.82 -5.73 -5.05
C LEU A 349 23.87 -5.24 -4.08
N THR A 350 24.18 -6.08 -3.12
CA THR A 350 25.27 -5.87 -2.18
C THR A 350 26.33 -6.95 -2.39
N TYR A 351 27.60 -6.54 -2.45
CA TYR A 351 28.69 -7.46 -2.71
C TYR A 351 30.01 -6.98 -2.10
N THR A 352 30.94 -7.92 -1.98
CA THR A 352 32.33 -7.65 -1.61
C THR A 352 33.24 -7.95 -2.78
N VAL A 353 34.17 -7.05 -3.05
CA VAL A 353 35.27 -7.23 -4.00
C VAL A 353 36.53 -6.63 -3.42
N ASN A 354 37.65 -7.36 -3.46
CA ASN A 354 38.94 -6.91 -2.91
C ASN A 354 38.86 -6.42 -1.44
N ASN A 355 38.01 -7.05 -0.61
CA ASN A 355 37.69 -6.67 0.78
C ASN A 355 36.90 -5.37 0.97
N ASN A 356 36.55 -4.67 -0.10
CA ASN A 356 35.66 -3.51 -0.04
C ASN A 356 34.21 -3.95 -0.26
N HIS A 357 33.27 -3.28 0.40
CA HIS A 357 31.85 -3.63 0.38
C HIS A 357 31.07 -2.58 -0.39
N PHE A 358 30.19 -3.01 -1.29
CA PHE A 358 29.47 -2.10 -2.18
C PHE A 358 27.98 -2.38 -2.19
N ILE A 359 27.23 -1.31 -2.40
CA ILE A 359 25.84 -1.35 -2.86
C ILE A 359 25.84 -0.80 -4.29
N SER A 360 25.19 -1.50 -5.22
CA SER A 360 25.04 -1.03 -6.59
C SER A 360 23.63 -1.25 -7.14
N CYS A 361 23.24 -0.41 -8.08
CA CYS A 361 21.98 -0.48 -8.80
C CYS A 361 22.22 -0.59 -10.30
N TYR A 362 21.60 -1.58 -10.90
CA TYR A 362 21.54 -1.77 -12.33
C TYR A 362 20.13 -1.46 -12.83
N ASP A 363 20.01 -0.46 -13.71
CA ASP A 363 18.75 -0.14 -14.36
C ASP A 363 18.57 -1.01 -15.60
N THR A 364 17.50 -1.82 -15.63
CA THR A 364 17.27 -2.75 -16.74
C THR A 364 16.70 -2.08 -17.99
N VAL A 365 16.14 -0.88 -17.85
CA VAL A 365 15.60 -0.06 -18.96
C VAL A 365 16.74 0.69 -19.64
N GLU A 366 17.57 1.39 -18.87
CA GLU A 366 18.75 2.09 -19.40
C GLU A 366 19.85 1.09 -19.78
N GLY A 367 19.85 -0.08 -19.15
CA GLY A 367 20.82 -1.13 -19.40
C GLY A 367 22.21 -0.85 -18.84
N ALA A 368 22.30 0.01 -17.82
CA ALA A 368 23.54 0.49 -17.23
C ALA A 368 23.51 0.45 -15.69
N TRP A 369 24.69 0.48 -15.08
CA TRP A 369 24.85 0.70 -13.65
C TRP A 369 24.63 2.19 -13.36
N THR A 370 23.57 2.53 -12.62
CA THR A 370 23.19 3.93 -12.36
C THR A 370 23.69 4.44 -11.02
N LEU A 371 24.07 3.53 -10.11
CA LEU A 371 24.47 3.83 -8.75
C LEU A 371 25.45 2.79 -8.26
N THR A 372 26.57 3.23 -7.68
CA THR A 372 27.52 2.39 -6.94
C THR A 372 28.18 3.23 -5.86
N PHE A 373 28.13 2.78 -4.62
CA PHE A 373 28.85 3.40 -3.52
C PHE A 373 29.38 2.33 -2.55
N GLU A 374 30.44 2.69 -1.84
CA GLU A 374 31.10 1.84 -0.84
C GLU A 374 30.40 1.99 0.51
N ILE A 375 30.35 0.89 1.27
CA ILE A 375 29.84 0.84 2.64
C ILE A 375 30.92 0.26 3.56
N ASP A 376 30.87 0.61 4.84
CA ASP A 376 31.95 0.27 5.77
C ASP A 376 32.10 -1.24 5.99
N THR A 377 31.00 -1.97 6.07
CA THR A 377 31.01 -3.43 6.28
C THR A 377 29.93 -4.17 5.49
N GLN A 378 29.89 -5.49 5.65
CA GLN A 378 28.98 -6.35 4.89
C GLN A 378 27.50 -6.10 5.23
N ALA A 379 26.69 -5.86 4.20
CA ALA A 379 25.25 -5.83 4.32
C ALA A 379 24.65 -7.25 4.48
N CYS A 380 23.77 -7.42 5.47
CA CYS A 380 23.05 -8.66 5.76
C CYS A 380 21.53 -8.61 5.47
N GLU A 381 21.00 -7.45 5.05
CA GLU A 381 19.66 -7.31 4.50
C GLU A 381 19.61 -6.03 3.64
N LEU A 382 18.76 -5.99 2.62
CA LEU A 382 18.58 -4.83 1.75
C LEU A 382 17.09 -4.63 1.40
N THR A 383 16.60 -3.41 1.61
CA THR A 383 15.28 -2.97 1.15
C THR A 383 15.37 -1.60 0.49
N VAL A 384 14.46 -1.32 -0.45
CA VAL A 384 14.54 -0.15 -1.34
C VAL A 384 13.13 0.37 -1.64
N SER A 385 13.00 1.70 -1.70
CA SER A 385 11.82 2.42 -2.19
C SER A 385 12.20 3.35 -3.35
N ARG A 386 11.28 4.24 -3.75
CA ARG A 386 11.55 5.25 -4.77
C ARG A 386 12.57 6.30 -4.33
N ASN A 387 12.64 6.55 -3.03
CA ASN A 387 13.44 7.64 -2.47
C ASN A 387 14.62 7.16 -1.63
N PHE A 388 14.54 5.95 -1.06
CA PHE A 388 15.50 5.48 -0.08
C PHE A 388 16.02 4.07 -0.37
N ILE A 389 17.28 3.85 -0.01
CA ILE A 389 17.91 2.55 0.15
C ILE A 389 18.14 2.36 1.65
N CYS A 390 17.77 1.19 2.17
CA CYS A 390 18.04 0.84 3.56
C CYS A 390 18.71 -0.52 3.63
N ALA A 391 19.78 -0.62 4.41
CA ALA A 391 20.51 -1.88 4.59
C ALA A 391 20.82 -2.11 6.07
N LYS A 392 20.79 -3.38 6.47
CA LYS A 392 21.42 -3.80 7.72
C LYS A 392 22.87 -4.11 7.47
N ILE A 393 23.72 -3.54 8.29
CA ILE A 393 25.16 -3.66 8.22
C ILE A 393 25.63 -4.26 9.53
N SER A 394 26.42 -5.32 9.43
CA SER A 394 26.84 -6.12 10.57
C SER A 394 28.33 -6.39 10.47
N THR A 395 29.07 -5.87 11.45
CA THR A 395 30.52 -6.06 11.62
C THR A 395 30.87 -7.51 11.95
N GLU A 396 30.00 -8.21 12.70
CA GLU A 396 30.23 -9.58 13.15
C GLU A 396 29.10 -10.56 12.78
N PRO A 397 29.42 -11.80 12.35
CA PRO A 397 28.43 -12.81 12.01
C PRO A 397 27.46 -13.14 13.15
N ASN A 398 27.93 -13.10 14.40
CA ASN A 398 27.20 -13.61 15.57
C ASN A 398 26.51 -12.52 16.41
N MET A 399 26.60 -11.25 16.01
CA MET A 399 25.89 -10.19 16.71
C MET A 399 24.39 -10.27 16.45
N LYS A 400 23.61 -10.21 17.54
CA LYS A 400 22.14 -10.16 17.48
C LYS A 400 21.65 -8.83 16.91
N ASN A 401 22.33 -7.74 17.25
CA ASN A 401 21.98 -6.39 16.79
C ASN A 401 22.90 -5.97 15.64
N CYS A 402 22.38 -5.12 14.78
CA CYS A 402 23.09 -4.56 13.63
C CYS A 402 22.68 -3.10 13.42
N GLU A 403 23.51 -2.38 12.68
CA GLU A 403 23.19 -1.02 12.27
C GLU A 403 22.27 -1.07 11.06
N LEU A 404 21.18 -0.32 11.13
CA LEU A 404 20.28 -0.09 10.01
C LEU A 404 20.53 1.31 9.47
N GLN A 405 21.24 1.36 8.35
CA GLN A 405 21.63 2.60 7.68
C GLN A 405 20.64 2.92 6.55
N VAL A 406 20.36 4.21 6.35
CA VAL A 406 19.39 4.73 5.37
C VAL A 406 20.04 5.81 4.51
N TRP A 407 19.97 5.64 3.20
CA TRP A 407 20.51 6.56 2.20
C TRP A 407 19.41 7.07 1.27
N PRO A 408 19.30 8.39 1.04
CA PRO A 408 18.52 8.95 -0.05
C PRO A 408 19.16 8.58 -1.38
N ILE A 409 18.37 8.09 -2.34
CA ILE A 409 18.84 7.68 -3.66
C ILE A 409 19.51 8.85 -4.43
N GLN A 410 19.08 10.07 -4.17
CA GLN A 410 19.53 11.28 -4.88
C GLN A 410 20.97 11.66 -4.55
N ASN A 411 21.34 11.66 -3.26
CA ASN A 411 22.61 12.22 -2.79
C ASN A 411 23.57 11.17 -2.25
N GLN A 412 23.09 9.97 -1.91
CA GLN A 412 23.91 8.82 -1.47
C GLN A 412 24.70 9.04 -0.18
N GLU A 413 24.52 10.19 0.48
CA GLU A 413 25.03 10.43 1.82
C GLU A 413 24.15 9.73 2.84
N GLU A 414 24.77 9.10 3.83
CA GLU A 414 24.06 8.47 4.94
C GLU A 414 23.20 9.52 5.64
N MET A 415 21.90 9.26 5.72
CA MET A 415 20.95 10.18 6.32
C MET A 415 20.59 9.78 7.76
N TYR A 416 20.36 8.49 7.98
CA TYR A 416 19.96 7.97 9.29
C TYR A 416 20.61 6.63 9.59
N THR A 417 20.93 6.42 10.87
CA THR A 417 21.42 5.15 11.41
C THR A 417 20.59 4.77 12.64
N TYR A 418 20.05 3.56 12.61
CA TYR A 418 19.25 2.95 13.67
C TYR A 418 19.88 1.65 14.16
N PHE A 419 19.39 1.11 15.27
CA PHE A 419 19.77 -0.22 15.76
C PHE A 419 18.59 -1.18 15.60
N ALA A 420 18.82 -2.31 14.94
CA ALA A 420 17.80 -3.32 14.69
C ALA A 420 18.33 -4.73 14.98
N ASP A 421 17.42 -5.65 15.26
CA ASP A 421 17.71 -7.07 15.32
C ASP A 421 18.09 -7.57 13.91
N LYS A 422 19.21 -8.28 13.83
CA LYS A 422 19.79 -8.80 12.60
C LYS A 422 18.92 -9.85 11.92
N HIS A 423 18.13 -10.59 12.68
CA HIS A 423 17.37 -11.74 12.21
C HIS A 423 15.90 -11.43 11.91
N LEU A 424 15.36 -10.33 12.42
CA LEU A 424 14.01 -9.86 12.10
C LEU A 424 13.99 -9.11 10.77
N PRO A 425 12.88 -9.04 10.03
CA PRO A 425 12.84 -8.34 8.75
C PRO A 425 12.87 -6.81 8.91
N ILE A 426 13.31 -6.09 7.87
CA ILE A 426 13.02 -4.65 7.70
C ILE A 426 11.99 -4.46 6.59
N ILE A 427 11.02 -3.59 6.87
CA ILE A 427 9.97 -3.29 5.92
C ILE A 427 10.04 -1.81 5.60
N LEU A 428 10.15 -1.51 4.30
CA LEU A 428 10.06 -0.16 3.78
C LEU A 428 8.77 -0.07 2.98
N THR A 429 7.84 0.76 3.44
CA THR A 429 6.53 0.93 2.81
C THR A 429 6.62 1.85 1.59
N SER A 430 5.59 1.84 0.75
CA SER A 430 5.52 2.70 -0.44
C SER A 430 5.43 4.20 -0.14
N ASP A 431 5.03 4.56 1.07
CA ASP A 431 4.98 5.93 1.60
C ASP A 431 6.19 6.25 2.50
N ASP A 432 7.30 5.55 2.26
CA ASP A 432 8.62 5.78 2.88
C ASP A 432 8.60 5.74 4.42
N LYS A 433 7.82 4.81 4.99
CA LYS A 433 7.94 4.43 6.40
C LYS A 433 8.84 3.21 6.51
N ILE A 434 9.80 3.28 7.42
CA ILE A 434 10.63 2.15 7.78
C ILE A 434 10.09 1.51 9.07
N ILE A 435 9.92 0.19 9.03
CA ILE A 435 9.46 -0.64 10.14
C ILE A 435 10.56 -1.64 10.46
N PHE A 436 11.01 -1.64 11.71
CA PHE A 436 12.06 -2.53 12.22
C PHE A 436 11.83 -2.83 13.71
N SER A 437 12.59 -3.77 14.27
CA SER A 437 12.46 -4.17 15.67
C SER A 437 13.83 -4.36 16.31
N ASP A 438 13.90 -4.12 17.62
CA ASP A 438 15.08 -4.26 18.47
C ASP A 438 15.00 -5.46 19.45
N ASP A 439 14.10 -6.43 19.18
CA ASP A 439 13.74 -7.65 19.95
C ASP A 439 12.34 -7.58 20.56
N VAL A 440 12.01 -6.54 21.33
CA VAL A 440 10.73 -6.43 22.06
C VAL A 440 9.93 -5.17 21.72
N THR A 441 10.54 -4.25 20.98
CA THR A 441 9.90 -3.06 20.46
C THR A 441 9.82 -3.14 18.95
N VAL A 442 8.70 -2.73 18.38
CA VAL A 442 8.57 -2.46 16.94
C VAL A 442 8.54 -0.96 16.73
N HIS A 443 9.45 -0.46 15.92
CA HIS A 443 9.57 0.95 15.56
C HIS A 443 9.01 1.19 14.16
N ILE A 444 8.25 2.27 14.00
CA ILE A 444 7.76 2.77 12.72
C ILE A 444 8.22 4.22 12.61
N GLN A 445 9.04 4.53 11.61
CA GLN A 445 9.64 5.86 11.42
C GLN A 445 9.28 6.40 10.03
N GLU A 446 8.79 7.64 9.95
CA GLU A 446 8.62 8.35 8.68
C GLU A 446 9.95 8.96 8.22
N LEU A 447 10.42 8.60 7.02
CA LEU A 447 11.71 9.08 6.49
C LEU A 447 11.63 10.47 5.85
N VAL A 448 10.42 10.95 5.52
CA VAL A 448 10.21 12.22 4.81
C VAL A 448 9.68 13.29 5.77
N GLN A 449 10.33 14.45 5.80
CA GLN A 449 9.87 15.66 6.52
C GLN A 449 8.68 16.33 5.82
N PRO A 450 7.81 17.08 6.54
CA PRO A 450 7.98 17.64 7.89
C PRO A 450 7.33 16.84 9.04
N SER A 451 6.59 15.78 8.74
CA SER A 451 5.80 15.05 9.73
C SER A 451 6.55 13.89 10.39
N LYS A 452 7.86 14.03 10.70
CA LYS A 452 8.63 12.97 11.34
C LYS A 452 7.93 12.53 12.64
N VAL A 453 7.14 11.47 12.52
CA VAL A 453 6.31 10.92 13.57
C VAL A 453 6.78 9.49 13.73
N ASP A 454 7.28 9.25 14.93
CA ASP A 454 7.90 8.00 15.29
C ASP A 454 6.94 7.25 16.22
N TYR A 455 6.55 6.05 15.81
CA TYR A 455 5.74 5.17 16.63
C TYR A 455 6.63 4.05 17.18
N SER A 456 6.43 3.70 18.45
CA SER A 456 7.12 2.57 19.08
C SER A 456 6.09 1.73 19.83
N LEU A 457 6.04 0.45 19.50
CA LEU A 457 5.11 -0.52 20.07
C LEU A 457 5.89 -1.44 21.01
N LYS A 458 5.66 -1.31 22.31
CA LYS A 458 6.30 -2.17 23.32
C LYS A 458 5.45 -3.41 23.53
N LEU A 459 6.05 -4.58 23.30
CA LEU A 459 5.34 -5.85 23.24
C LEU A 459 5.59 -6.72 24.47
N ASN A 460 4.60 -7.56 24.76
CA ASN A 460 4.71 -8.62 25.76
C ASN A 460 5.22 -9.90 25.08
N GLY A 461 6.53 -9.96 24.84
CA GLY A 461 7.21 -11.09 24.21
C GLY A 461 8.21 -10.65 23.14
N LYS A 462 9.11 -11.55 22.75
CA LYS A 462 10.08 -11.27 21.68
C LYS A 462 9.37 -11.29 20.34
N VAL A 463 9.70 -10.35 19.47
CA VAL A 463 9.25 -10.34 18.09
C VAL A 463 9.93 -11.49 17.37
N VAL A 464 9.12 -12.24 16.61
CA VAL A 464 9.55 -13.33 15.75
C VAL A 464 9.42 -12.91 14.29
N ASP A 465 8.34 -12.21 13.96
CA ASP A 465 8.06 -11.70 12.62
C ASP A 465 7.01 -10.58 12.70
N MET A 466 6.93 -9.72 11.69
CA MET A 466 5.99 -8.61 11.63
C MET A 466 5.65 -8.25 10.19
N MET A 467 4.40 -7.90 9.91
CA MET A 467 3.97 -7.47 8.57
C MET A 467 2.89 -6.38 8.66
N PRO A 468 3.06 -5.23 7.97
CA PRO A 468 2.02 -4.22 7.90
C PRO A 468 0.84 -4.73 7.06
N VAL A 469 -0.37 -4.31 7.44
CA VAL A 469 -1.62 -4.65 6.77
C VAL A 469 -2.54 -3.44 6.78
N MET A 470 -3.38 -3.27 5.76
CA MET A 470 -4.22 -2.07 5.65
C MET A 470 -3.37 -0.78 5.69
N ASN A 471 -3.88 0.29 6.32
CA ASN A 471 -3.20 1.58 6.38
C ASN A 471 -2.33 1.76 7.63
N ASN A 472 -2.87 1.50 8.82
CA ASN A 472 -2.20 1.75 10.10
C ASN A 472 -2.16 0.53 11.02
N LEU A 473 -2.37 -0.66 10.46
CA LEU A 473 -2.43 -1.89 11.22
C LEU A 473 -1.18 -2.74 10.94
N ILE A 474 -0.66 -3.39 11.97
CA ILE A 474 0.46 -4.33 11.81
C ILE A 474 0.12 -5.64 12.51
N VAL A 475 0.39 -6.74 11.82
CA VAL A 475 0.34 -8.07 12.41
C VAL A 475 1.73 -8.35 12.96
N ILE A 476 1.81 -8.69 14.24
CA ILE A 476 3.06 -8.97 14.94
C ILE A 476 2.97 -10.40 15.49
N ASN A 477 3.90 -11.24 15.05
CA ASN A 477 4.13 -12.55 15.62
C ASN A 477 5.15 -12.41 16.74
N THR A 478 4.72 -12.64 17.98
CA THR A 478 5.61 -12.70 19.14
C THR A 478 5.91 -14.15 19.50
N SER A 479 6.90 -14.36 20.37
CA SER A 479 7.22 -15.69 20.91
C SER A 479 6.05 -16.37 21.64
N MET A 480 4.97 -15.64 21.93
CA MET A 480 3.82 -16.10 22.71
C MET A 480 2.50 -16.05 21.95
N SER A 481 2.37 -15.22 20.91
CA SER A 481 1.08 -14.95 20.30
C SER A 481 1.17 -14.25 18.95
N LEU A 482 0.12 -14.40 18.16
CA LEU A 482 -0.10 -13.61 16.96
C LEU A 482 -1.08 -12.47 17.26
N GLN A 483 -0.63 -11.23 17.09
CA GLN A 483 -1.35 -10.03 17.53
C GLN A 483 -1.59 -9.05 16.37
N LEU A 484 -2.66 -8.27 16.46
CA LEU A 484 -2.93 -7.12 15.60
C LEU A 484 -2.78 -5.84 16.41
N TRP A 485 -2.05 -4.87 15.89
CA TRP A 485 -1.83 -3.57 16.51
C TRP A 485 -2.25 -2.44 15.59
N ASP A 486 -2.81 -1.37 16.16
CA ASP A 486 -2.95 -0.07 15.51
C ASP A 486 -1.75 0.79 15.93
N TRP A 487 -0.78 0.95 15.02
CA TRP A 487 0.48 1.60 15.40
C TRP A 487 0.33 3.09 15.65
N LYS A 488 -0.69 3.74 15.06
CA LYS A 488 -0.94 5.18 15.28
C LYS A 488 -1.47 5.46 16.68
N LYS A 489 -2.22 4.50 17.23
CA LYS A 489 -2.76 4.56 18.59
C LYS A 489 -1.86 3.89 19.63
N ALA A 490 -0.80 3.21 19.17
CA ALA A 490 0.04 2.34 20.00
C ALA A 490 -0.78 1.31 20.81
N GLU A 491 -1.84 0.78 20.20
CA GLU A 491 -2.83 -0.06 20.87
C GLU A 491 -2.86 -1.47 20.26
N GLN A 492 -2.81 -2.49 21.12
CA GLN A 492 -3.09 -3.86 20.73
C GLN A 492 -4.60 -4.02 20.51
N MET A 493 -5.01 -4.30 19.28
CA MET A 493 -6.41 -4.43 18.91
C MET A 493 -6.94 -5.85 19.14
N GLN A 494 -6.17 -6.86 18.74
CA GLN A 494 -6.60 -8.28 18.78
C GLN A 494 -5.44 -9.23 19.07
N THR A 495 -5.79 -10.42 19.55
CA THR A 495 -4.90 -11.59 19.60
C THR A 495 -5.56 -12.72 18.85
N PHE A 496 -5.03 -13.08 17.68
CA PHE A 496 -5.58 -14.13 16.84
C PHE A 496 -5.26 -15.53 17.38
N PHE A 497 -4.03 -15.71 17.88
CA PHE A 497 -3.58 -16.97 18.45
C PHE A 497 -2.69 -16.73 19.67
N ARG A 498 -2.78 -17.64 20.64
CA ARG A 498 -1.92 -17.69 21.85
C ARG A 498 -0.97 -18.89 21.80
N ASP A 499 -0.56 -19.24 20.59
CA ASP A 499 0.35 -20.36 20.31
C ASP A 499 1.59 -19.84 19.58
N LYS A 500 2.67 -20.62 19.65
CA LYS A 500 3.89 -20.34 18.89
C LYS A 500 3.64 -20.52 17.39
N VAL A 501 3.73 -19.40 16.64
CA VAL A 501 3.68 -19.39 15.18
C VAL A 501 5.12 -19.44 14.65
N VAL A 502 5.39 -20.40 13.77
CA VAL A 502 6.72 -20.67 13.22
C VAL A 502 7.04 -19.78 12.02
N SER A 503 6.03 -19.52 11.19
CA SER A 503 6.14 -18.71 9.98
C SER A 503 4.79 -18.11 9.67
N MET A 504 4.82 -16.90 9.11
CA MET A 504 3.65 -16.09 8.83
C MET A 504 3.83 -15.42 7.47
N TRP A 505 2.71 -15.26 6.77
CA TRP A 505 2.59 -14.38 5.62
C TRP A 505 1.29 -13.61 5.74
N VAL A 506 1.31 -12.33 5.40
CA VAL A 506 0.15 -11.45 5.55
C VAL A 506 -0.09 -10.70 4.26
N ASP A 507 -1.35 -10.60 3.88
CA ASP A 507 -1.82 -9.57 2.95
C ASP A 507 -3.07 -8.90 3.51
N ASP A 508 -3.63 -7.98 2.74
CA ASP A 508 -4.81 -7.22 3.13
C ASP A 508 -6.03 -8.11 3.47
N LYS A 509 -6.14 -9.32 2.94
CA LYS A 509 -7.33 -10.16 3.13
C LYS A 509 -7.10 -11.34 4.04
N THR A 510 -5.85 -11.72 4.27
CA THR A 510 -5.52 -13.01 4.86
C THR A 510 -4.26 -12.99 5.69
N VAL A 511 -4.22 -13.86 6.69
CA VAL A 511 -2.99 -14.32 7.34
C VAL A 511 -2.82 -15.80 7.03
N VAL A 512 -1.68 -16.17 6.46
CA VAL A 512 -1.27 -17.57 6.29
C VAL A 512 -0.19 -17.89 7.29
N LEU A 513 -0.28 -19.02 7.99
CA LEU A 513 0.69 -19.37 9.01
C LEU A 513 0.89 -20.87 9.20
N ASN A 514 2.02 -21.22 9.81
CA ASN A 514 2.28 -22.56 10.34
C ASN A 514 2.44 -22.51 11.87
N LYS A 515 1.76 -23.40 12.59
CA LYS A 515 1.92 -23.58 14.04
C LYS A 515 3.07 -24.54 14.36
N PHE A 516 3.60 -24.46 15.58
CA PHE A 516 4.73 -25.30 16.03
C PHE A 516 4.36 -26.79 16.22
N ASP A 517 3.22 -27.07 16.86
CA ASP A 517 2.85 -28.44 17.28
C ASP A 517 2.12 -29.27 16.22
N GLU A 518 1.76 -28.68 15.08
CA GLU A 518 1.04 -29.39 14.01
C GLU A 518 1.98 -29.64 12.84
N GLN A 519 2.62 -30.82 12.87
CA GLN A 519 3.71 -31.16 11.96
C GLN A 519 3.37 -31.08 10.46
N PHE A 520 2.09 -30.94 10.07
CA PHE A 520 1.69 -31.02 8.66
C PHE A 520 0.56 -30.09 8.21
N ASN A 521 0.11 -29.11 9.01
CA ASN A 521 -1.01 -28.25 8.60
C ASN A 521 -0.69 -26.75 8.65
N GLY A 522 -0.84 -26.12 7.49
CA GLY A 522 -0.91 -24.69 7.32
C GLY A 522 -2.33 -24.15 7.50
N TYR A 523 -2.42 -22.95 8.07
CA TYR A 523 -3.64 -22.25 8.39
C TYR A 523 -3.79 -21.00 7.54
N VAL A 524 -5.01 -20.69 7.12
CA VAL A 524 -5.38 -19.43 6.49
C VAL A 524 -6.48 -18.78 7.30
N LEU A 525 -6.22 -17.61 7.87
CA LEU A 525 -7.23 -16.71 8.41
C LEU A 525 -7.69 -15.81 7.27
N ALA A 526 -8.97 -15.87 6.90
CA ALA A 526 -9.55 -15.03 5.85
C ALA A 526 -10.53 -14.02 6.44
N PHE A 527 -10.23 -12.73 6.24
CA PHE A 527 -10.99 -11.57 6.74
C PHE A 527 -11.97 -11.01 5.71
N TRP A 528 -12.04 -11.59 4.50
CA TRP A 528 -12.81 -11.10 3.36
C TRP A 528 -14.02 -11.96 3.04
#